data_AF-A0A7X8A1Y1-F1
#
_entry.id   AF-A0A7X8A1Y1-F1
#
_cell.length_a   1.000
_cell.length_b   1.000
_cell.length_c   1.000
_cell.angle_alpha   90.00
_cell.angle_beta   90.00
_cell.angle_gamma   90.00
#
_symmetry.space_group_name_H-M   'P 1'
#
loop_
_entity.id
_entity.type
_entity.pdbx_description
1 polymer ?
#
loop_
_entity_poly.entity_id
_entity_poly.type
_entity_poly.pdbx_seq_one_letter_code
_entity_poly.pdbx_strand_id
1 'polypeptide(L)'
;MEEKLFWVGILVGLHFLLSEEFKKKNKFEDEKFSMFWHRTFMAIFAFSFGLLLSVVFDNRNGEIVTAQLFTLKQVIVGLVAAMLGWIYPDLPFSKTDKTKKPGEPAAYLKKDFEWSETLFSAVIMASIVMYIFLQAFKIPSGSMRTTFLEGDHLFVNKLIYGVKIPFTQKKVLKLRDIKRRDIVIFRFPSEDPQDFQCGGSQYGKDFIKRVIGLPGDTVEIRDGIVFINGQKQDDEDYARFVD
;
A
#
# COMPACT_ATOMS: atom_id res chain seq x y z
N MET A 1 -1.32 2.30 -3.63
CA MET A 1 -2.02 1.89 -2.39
C MET A 1 -1.09 2.02 -1.18
N GLU A 2 0.15 1.55 -1.27
CA GLU A 2 1.16 1.63 -0.20
C GLU A 2 1.38 3.07 0.32
N GLU A 3 1.58 4.06 -0.55
CA GLU A 3 1.78 5.46 -0.12
C GLU A 3 0.55 6.07 0.57
N LYS A 4 -0.67 5.72 0.14
CA LYS A 4 -1.91 6.26 0.74
C LYS A 4 -2.15 5.69 2.14
N LEU A 5 -1.91 4.40 2.33
CA LEU A 5 -1.99 3.73 3.63
C LEU A 5 -0.92 4.26 4.60
N PHE A 6 0.27 4.59 4.09
CA PHE A 6 1.32 5.22 4.87
C PHE A 6 0.88 6.56 5.49
N TRP A 7 0.26 7.45 4.71
CA TRP A 7 -0.24 8.73 5.22
C TRP A 7 -1.37 8.57 6.24
N VAL A 8 -2.28 7.61 6.03
CA VAL A 8 -3.31 7.28 7.02
C VAL A 8 -2.66 6.76 8.31
N GLY A 9 -1.65 5.89 8.20
CA GLY A 9 -0.89 5.39 9.35
C GLY A 9 -0.17 6.50 10.13
N ILE A 10 0.42 7.49 9.45
CA ILE A 10 1.03 8.67 10.09
C ILE A 10 -0.02 9.45 10.87
N LEU A 11 -1.17 9.75 10.27
CA LEU A 11 -2.23 10.53 10.92
C LEU A 11 -2.77 9.82 12.17
N VAL A 12 -3.08 8.54 12.05
CA VAL A 12 -3.54 7.72 13.18
C VAL A 12 -2.46 7.60 14.27
N GLY A 13 -1.20 7.39 13.86
CA GLY A 13 -0.07 7.31 14.78
C GLY A 13 0.23 8.62 15.50
N LEU A 14 0.15 9.75 14.81
CA LEU A 14 0.32 11.07 15.41
C LEU A 14 -0.79 11.34 16.43
N HIS A 15 -2.04 11.03 16.10
CA HIS A 15 -3.16 11.14 17.04
C HIS A 15 -2.95 10.26 18.28
N PHE A 16 -2.51 9.01 18.10
CA PHE A 16 -2.19 8.10 19.20
C PHE A 16 -1.06 8.64 20.09
N LEU A 17 0.06 9.08 19.51
CA LEU A 17 1.20 9.62 20.26
C LEU A 17 0.85 10.89 21.03
N LEU A 18 0.09 11.80 20.41
CA LEU A 18 -0.40 13.02 21.07
C LEU A 18 -1.38 12.68 22.18
N SER A 19 -2.26 11.70 21.97
CA SER A 19 -3.20 11.23 23.00
C SER A 19 -2.45 10.70 24.23
N GLU A 20 -1.42 9.89 24.04
CA GLU A 20 -0.58 9.38 25.13
C GLU A 20 0.19 10.50 25.84
N GLU A 21 0.74 11.47 25.11
CA GLU A 21 1.43 12.62 25.70
C GLU A 21 0.49 13.53 26.51
N PHE A 22 -0.74 13.76 26.02
CA PHE A 22 -1.74 14.54 26.73
C PHE A 22 -2.31 13.82 27.95
N LYS A 23 -2.39 12.49 27.89
CA LYS A 23 -2.75 11.64 29.02
C LYS A 23 -1.71 11.73 30.14
N LYS A 24 -0.41 11.68 29.80
CA LYS A 24 0.68 11.88 30.77
C LYS A 24 0.66 13.26 31.45
N LYS A 25 0.21 14.28 30.72
CA LYS A 25 0.09 15.66 31.23
C LYS A 25 -1.24 15.96 31.92
N ASN A 26 -2.08 14.95 32.16
CA ASN A 26 -3.43 15.09 32.76
C ASN A 26 -4.33 16.12 32.06
N LYS A 27 -4.10 16.42 30.77
CA LYS A 27 -4.89 17.43 30.05
C LYS A 27 -6.36 17.04 29.86
N PHE A 28 -6.66 15.74 29.92
CA PHE A 28 -8.03 15.22 29.79
C PHE A 28 -8.88 15.41 31.05
N GLU A 29 -8.33 15.99 32.12
CA GLU A 29 -9.13 16.42 33.27
C GLU A 29 -10.02 17.63 32.93
N ASP A 30 -9.55 18.52 32.05
CA ASP A 30 -10.32 19.64 31.52
C ASP A 30 -11.39 19.14 30.53
N GLU A 31 -12.66 19.40 30.86
CA GLU A 31 -13.82 18.99 30.07
C GLU A 31 -13.80 19.63 28.68
N LYS A 32 -13.37 20.89 28.56
CA LYS A 32 -13.30 21.58 27.27
C LYS A 32 -12.28 20.94 26.36
N PHE A 33 -11.09 20.64 26.89
CA PHE A 33 -10.04 19.94 26.16
C PHE A 33 -10.46 18.51 25.79
N SER A 34 -11.09 17.78 26.72
CA SER A 34 -11.59 16.43 26.48
C SER A 34 -12.60 16.39 25.32
N MET A 35 -13.59 17.29 25.33
CA MET A 35 -14.58 17.38 24.25
C MET A 35 -13.95 17.82 22.93
N PHE A 36 -13.01 18.77 22.96
CA PHE A 36 -12.26 19.16 21.77
C PHE A 36 -11.50 17.98 21.16
N TRP A 37 -10.84 17.17 21.99
CA TRP A 37 -10.08 16.01 21.52
C TRP A 37 -10.99 14.91 20.96
N HIS A 38 -12.13 14.65 21.62
CA HIS A 38 -13.14 13.71 21.11
C HIS A 38 -13.70 14.15 19.74
N ARG A 39 -14.03 15.44 19.58
CA ARG A 39 -14.46 15.99 18.28
C ARG A 39 -13.38 15.85 17.21
N THR A 40 -12.12 16.05 17.59
CA THR A 40 -10.96 15.88 16.70
C THR A 40 -10.85 14.42 16.26
N PHE A 41 -10.97 13.46 17.18
CA PHE A 41 -10.98 12.04 16.86
C PHE A 41 -12.10 11.67 15.88
N MET A 42 -13.34 12.10 16.17
CA MET A 42 -14.50 11.83 15.31
C MET A 42 -14.36 12.46 13.92
N ALA A 43 -13.80 13.67 13.82
CA ALA A 43 -13.52 14.32 12.55
C ALA A 43 -12.47 13.55 11.73
N ILE A 44 -11.37 13.10 12.35
CA ILE A 44 -10.33 12.30 11.69
C ILE A 44 -10.89 10.96 11.22
N PHE A 45 -11.69 10.30 12.06
CA PHE A 45 -12.34 9.04 11.71
C PHE A 45 -13.28 9.22 10.50
N ALA A 46 -14.16 10.21 10.55
CA ALA A 46 -15.09 10.49 9.46
C ALA A 46 -14.40 10.91 8.17
N PHE A 47 -13.34 11.74 8.26
CA PHE A 47 -12.49 12.09 7.12
C PHE A 47 -11.90 10.84 6.44
N SER A 48 -11.30 9.96 7.25
CA SER A 48 -10.65 8.75 6.76
C SER A 48 -11.66 7.77 6.14
N PHE A 49 -12.82 7.62 6.79
CA PHE A 49 -13.90 6.77 6.28
C PHE A 49 -14.50 7.31 4.98
N GLY A 50 -14.76 8.62 4.89
CA GLY A 50 -15.26 9.27 3.69
C GLY A 50 -14.30 9.16 2.50
N LEU A 51 -13.00 9.34 2.77
CA LEU A 51 -11.94 9.11 1.77
C LEU A 51 -11.94 7.66 1.27
N LEU A 52 -11.97 6.69 2.19
CA LEU A 52 -11.99 5.27 1.85
C LEU A 52 -13.20 4.93 0.99
N LEU A 53 -14.39 5.42 1.38
CA LEU A 53 -15.63 5.21 0.66
C LEU A 53 -15.52 5.77 -0.77
N SER A 54 -15.03 7.00 -0.91
CA SER A 54 -14.83 7.62 -2.24
C SER A 54 -13.87 6.81 -3.10
N VAL A 55 -12.77 6.31 -2.56
CA VAL A 55 -11.83 5.45 -3.29
C VAL A 55 -12.52 4.17 -3.75
N VAL A 56 -13.30 3.51 -2.88
CA VAL A 56 -14.03 2.28 -3.22
C VAL A 56 -15.02 2.53 -4.35
N PHE A 57 -15.76 3.63 -4.32
CA PHE A 57 -16.71 3.99 -5.38
C PHE A 57 -16.03 4.32 -6.70
N ASP A 58 -14.95 5.10 -6.68
CA ASP A 58 -14.19 5.43 -7.89
C ASP A 58 -13.64 4.14 -8.54
N ASN A 59 -13.11 3.21 -7.73
CA ASN A 59 -12.57 1.94 -8.20
C ASN A 59 -13.66 1.01 -8.76
N ARG A 60 -14.88 1.03 -8.20
CA ARG A 60 -16.03 0.26 -8.70
C ARG A 60 -16.53 0.78 -10.06
N ASN A 61 -16.46 2.09 -10.28
CA ASN A 61 -16.94 2.73 -11.50
C ASN A 61 -15.95 2.63 -12.67
N GLY A 62 -14.83 1.92 -12.50
CA GLY A 62 -13.82 1.74 -13.54
C GLY A 62 -12.92 2.96 -13.77
N GLU A 63 -13.10 4.04 -13.00
CA GLU A 63 -12.13 5.13 -12.89
C GLU A 63 -10.94 4.59 -12.07
N ILE A 64 -10.02 3.87 -12.72
CA ILE A 64 -8.76 3.46 -12.09
C ILE A 64 -7.93 4.72 -11.91
N VAL A 65 -8.17 5.44 -10.82
CA VAL A 65 -7.39 6.62 -10.49
C VAL A 65 -6.04 6.17 -9.95
N THR A 66 -5.07 6.03 -10.86
CA THR A 66 -3.65 5.77 -10.62
C THR A 66 -2.90 6.97 -10.02
N ALA A 67 -3.60 7.96 -9.46
CA ALA A 67 -2.94 9.10 -8.83
C ALA A 67 -2.14 8.63 -7.59
N GLN A 68 -0.87 9.03 -7.51
CA GLN A 68 0.00 8.84 -6.34
C GLN A 68 -0.66 9.41 -5.07
N LEU A 69 -1.38 10.52 -5.20
CA LEU A 69 -2.12 11.20 -4.12
C LEU A 69 -3.65 11.06 -4.26
N PHE A 70 -4.38 11.53 -3.24
CA PHE A 70 -5.85 11.61 -3.27
C PHE A 70 -6.31 12.66 -4.29
N THR A 71 -7.44 12.40 -4.97
CA THR A 71 -8.02 13.39 -5.89
C THR A 71 -8.69 14.53 -5.14
N LEU A 72 -8.86 15.69 -5.77
CA LEU A 72 -9.56 16.82 -5.17
C LEU A 72 -10.99 16.44 -4.74
N LYS A 73 -11.70 15.66 -5.57
CA LYS A 73 -13.02 15.10 -5.24
C LYS A 73 -12.98 14.27 -3.96
N GLN A 74 -12.03 13.34 -3.85
CA GLN A 74 -11.85 12.51 -2.65
C GLN A 74 -11.58 13.38 -1.41
N VAL A 75 -10.70 14.37 -1.52
CA VAL A 75 -10.39 15.30 -0.42
C VAL A 75 -11.63 16.08 0.00
N ILE A 76 -12.43 16.59 -0.94
CA ILE A 76 -13.67 17.32 -0.62
C ILE A 76 -14.65 16.42 0.14
N VAL A 77 -14.87 15.19 -0.33
CA VAL A 77 -15.74 14.22 0.35
C VAL A 77 -15.24 13.94 1.77
N GLY A 78 -13.92 13.75 1.92
CA GLY A 78 -13.28 13.60 3.22
C GLY A 78 -13.55 14.81 4.13
N LEU A 79 -13.31 16.03 3.66
CA LEU A 79 -13.49 17.26 4.44
C LEU A 79 -14.96 17.46 4.87
N VAL A 80 -15.92 17.16 4.00
CA VAL A 80 -17.34 17.17 4.34
C VAL A 80 -17.64 16.16 5.44
N ALA A 81 -17.13 14.94 5.32
CA ALA A 81 -17.29 13.93 6.36
C ALA A 81 -16.63 14.36 7.69
N ALA A 82 -15.46 15.01 7.64
CA ALA A 82 -14.77 15.54 8.82
C ALA A 82 -15.63 16.59 9.55
N MET A 83 -16.24 17.52 8.81
CA MET A 83 -17.13 18.53 9.38
C MET A 83 -18.34 17.88 10.06
N LEU A 84 -18.95 16.87 9.42
CA LEU A 84 -20.04 16.11 10.01
C LEU A 84 -19.59 15.35 11.28
N GLY A 85 -18.40 14.73 11.25
CA GLY A 85 -17.81 14.04 12.41
C GLY A 85 -17.51 14.98 13.57
N TRP A 86 -17.08 16.22 13.28
CA TRP A 86 -16.85 17.23 14.31
C TRP A 86 -18.13 17.67 15.04
N ILE A 87 -19.23 17.79 14.28
CA ILE A 87 -20.54 18.22 14.81
C ILE A 87 -21.28 17.05 15.48
N TYR A 88 -20.97 15.81 15.09
CA TYR A 88 -21.65 14.60 15.54
C TYR A 88 -21.87 14.49 17.06
N PRO A 89 -20.88 14.79 17.94
CA PRO A 89 -21.07 14.70 19.38
C PRO A 89 -22.14 15.64 19.96
N ASP A 90 -22.48 16.71 19.25
CA ASP A 90 -23.48 17.71 19.66
C ASP A 90 -24.90 17.39 19.16
N LEU A 91 -25.05 16.38 18.31
CA LEU A 91 -26.34 16.01 17.74
C LEU A 91 -27.23 15.33 18.80
N PRO A 92 -28.55 15.60 18.81
CA PRO A 92 -29.46 15.16 19.88
C PRO A 92 -29.62 13.63 19.96
N PHE A 93 -29.26 12.91 18.90
CA PHE A 93 -29.29 11.45 18.84
C PHE A 93 -27.94 10.80 19.20
N SER A 94 -26.86 11.59 19.32
CA SER A 94 -25.56 11.07 19.75
C SER A 94 -25.59 10.79 21.25
N LYS A 95 -25.47 9.53 21.63
CA LYS A 95 -25.33 9.11 23.03
C LYS A 95 -23.89 9.32 23.49
N THR A 96 -23.46 10.57 23.59
CA THR A 96 -22.18 10.92 24.20
C THR A 96 -22.33 10.82 25.71
N ASP A 97 -21.88 9.70 26.28
CA ASP A 97 -21.95 9.47 27.72
C ASP A 97 -20.92 10.36 28.45
N LYS A 98 -21.39 11.50 28.96
CA LYS A 98 -20.58 12.48 29.71
C LYS A 98 -20.32 12.07 31.16
N THR A 99 -20.72 10.86 31.58
CA THR A 99 -20.47 10.41 32.95
C THR A 99 -18.95 10.32 33.20
N LYS A 100 -18.51 10.99 34.26
CA LYS A 100 -17.12 11.02 34.71
C LYS A 100 -17.05 10.40 36.10
N LYS A 101 -16.30 9.31 36.26
CA LYS A 101 -15.96 8.81 37.59
C LYS A 101 -14.83 9.67 38.17
N PRO A 102 -14.80 9.92 39.50
CA PRO A 102 -13.73 10.70 40.11
C PRO A 102 -12.37 10.06 39.83
N GLY A 103 -11.44 10.81 39.20
CA GLY A 103 -10.10 10.33 38.87
C GLY A 103 -9.96 9.54 37.56
N GLU A 104 -11.03 9.35 36.78
CA GLU A 104 -10.98 8.67 35.47
C GLU A 104 -11.42 9.62 34.33
N PRO A 105 -10.84 9.47 33.11
CA PRO A 105 -11.30 10.19 31.93
C PRO A 105 -12.74 9.77 31.56
N ALA A 106 -13.47 10.65 30.87
CA ALA A 106 -14.84 10.38 30.45
C ALA A 106 -14.94 9.09 29.60
N ALA A 107 -16.09 8.40 29.69
CA ALA A 107 -16.28 7.09 29.05
C ALA A 107 -16.06 7.09 27.53
N TYR A 108 -16.44 8.19 26.84
CA TYR A 108 -16.19 8.33 25.40
C TYR A 108 -14.70 8.43 25.05
N LEU A 109 -13.88 9.10 25.86
CA LEU A 109 -12.43 9.19 25.63
C LEU A 109 -11.75 7.83 25.76
N LYS A 110 -12.19 7.02 26.74
CA LYS A 110 -11.67 5.66 26.89
C LYS A 110 -11.90 4.86 25.62
N LYS A 111 -13.10 4.96 25.04
CA LYS A 111 -13.44 4.32 23.77
C LYS A 111 -12.57 4.84 22.63
N ASP A 112 -12.37 6.15 22.53
CA ASP A 112 -11.50 6.75 21.49
C ASP A 112 -10.07 6.21 21.58
N PHE A 113 -9.51 6.06 22.78
CA PHE A 113 -8.17 5.49 22.98
C PHE A 113 -8.10 4.02 22.57
N GLU A 114 -9.06 3.20 22.98
CA GLU A 114 -9.13 1.77 22.59
C GLU A 114 -9.19 1.60 21.06
N TRP A 115 -10.01 2.40 20.38
CA TRP A 115 -10.09 2.38 18.92
C TRP A 115 -8.82 2.90 18.25
N SER A 116 -8.23 3.97 18.77
CA SER A 116 -6.97 4.52 18.23
C SER A 116 -5.82 3.53 18.37
N GLU A 117 -5.71 2.84 19.51
CA GLU A 117 -4.68 1.82 19.76
C GLU A 117 -4.87 0.60 18.85
N THR A 118 -6.11 0.10 18.74
CA THR A 118 -6.45 -1.04 17.87
C THR A 118 -6.16 -0.72 16.40
N LEU A 119 -6.57 0.46 15.93
CA LEU A 119 -6.34 0.85 14.54
C LEU A 119 -4.85 1.06 14.25
N PHE A 120 -4.14 1.74 15.14
CA PHE A 120 -2.70 1.97 14.98
C PHE A 120 -1.91 0.66 14.95
N SER A 121 -2.18 -0.25 15.89
CA SER A 121 -1.53 -1.57 15.93
C SER A 121 -1.86 -2.41 14.69
N ALA A 122 -3.10 -2.40 14.22
CA ALA A 122 -3.50 -3.09 12.99
C ALA A 122 -2.79 -2.52 11.75
N VAL A 123 -2.71 -1.20 11.60
CA VAL A 123 -2.01 -0.55 10.48
C VAL A 123 -0.51 -0.84 10.51
N ILE A 124 0.13 -0.79 11.68
CA ILE A 124 1.54 -1.15 11.82
C ILE A 124 1.78 -2.61 11.45
N MET A 125 0.96 -3.52 11.99
CA MET A 125 1.07 -4.95 11.69
C MET A 125 0.91 -5.20 10.21
N ALA A 126 -0.14 -4.66 9.59
CA ALA A 126 -0.36 -4.76 8.15
C ALA A 126 0.79 -4.15 7.35
N SER A 127 1.36 -3.02 7.77
CA SER A 127 2.49 -2.38 7.10
C SER A 127 3.75 -3.25 7.16
N ILE A 128 4.04 -3.86 8.31
CA ILE A 128 5.18 -4.79 8.45
C ILE A 128 4.98 -6.01 7.54
N VAL A 129 3.79 -6.60 7.56
CA VAL A 129 3.46 -7.77 6.74
C VAL A 129 3.56 -7.45 5.24
N MET A 130 2.95 -6.35 4.80
CA MET A 130 3.00 -5.92 3.40
C MET A 130 4.40 -5.50 2.95
N TYR A 131 5.20 -4.90 3.85
CA TYR A 131 6.57 -4.54 3.53
C TYR A 131 7.45 -5.77 3.26
N ILE A 132 7.31 -6.81 4.09
CA ILE A 132 8.19 -7.98 4.09
C ILE A 132 7.72 -9.05 3.09
N PHE A 133 6.43 -9.39 3.08
CA PHE A 133 5.97 -10.65 2.47
C PHE A 133 5.36 -10.46 1.08
N LEU A 134 4.54 -9.42 0.89
CA LEU A 134 3.61 -9.37 -0.24
C LEU A 134 3.55 -7.97 -0.86
N GLN A 135 3.79 -7.88 -2.16
CA GLN A 135 3.39 -6.73 -2.95
C GLN A 135 2.36 -7.15 -3.98
N ALA A 136 1.26 -6.40 -4.05
CA ALA A 136 0.25 -6.57 -5.07
C ALA A 136 0.65 -5.76 -6.31
N PHE A 137 0.75 -6.43 -7.45
CA PHE A 137 0.96 -5.80 -8.76
C PHE A 137 -0.25 -6.04 -9.65
N LYS A 138 -0.53 -5.07 -10.52
CA LYS A 138 -1.49 -5.21 -11.61
C LYS A 138 -0.74 -5.24 -12.93
N ILE A 139 -1.06 -6.19 -13.80
CA ILE A 139 -0.41 -6.32 -15.11
C ILE A 139 -0.95 -5.27 -16.08
N PRO A 140 -0.11 -4.32 -16.56
CA PRO A 140 -0.56 -3.25 -17.44
C PRO A 140 -0.45 -3.61 -18.93
N SER A 141 0.30 -4.65 -19.29
CA SER A 141 0.64 -4.96 -20.68
C SER A 141 0.58 -6.45 -20.99
N GLY A 142 0.25 -6.75 -22.25
CA GLY A 142 0.09 -8.11 -22.74
C GLY A 142 1.36 -8.83 -23.17
N SER A 143 2.55 -8.34 -22.80
CA SER A 143 3.81 -8.99 -23.21
C SER A 143 3.99 -10.40 -22.67
N MET A 144 3.19 -10.76 -21.65
CA MET A 144 3.14 -12.08 -21.04
C MET A 144 1.78 -12.75 -21.27
N ARG A 145 0.99 -12.37 -22.29
CA ARG A 145 -0.40 -12.85 -22.55
C ARG A 145 -0.60 -14.36 -22.51
N THR A 146 0.41 -15.15 -22.83
CA THR A 146 0.34 -16.62 -22.75
C THR A 146 0.31 -17.14 -21.31
N THR A 147 0.74 -16.31 -20.34
CA THR A 147 0.79 -16.63 -18.90
C THR A 147 -0.09 -15.71 -18.05
N PHE A 148 -0.13 -14.41 -18.35
CA PHE A 148 -0.90 -13.39 -17.64
C PHE A 148 -1.63 -12.49 -18.60
N LEU A 149 -2.90 -12.22 -18.32
CA LEU A 149 -3.72 -11.31 -19.10
C LEU A 149 -3.62 -9.88 -18.55
N GLU A 150 -3.91 -8.89 -19.39
CA GLU A 150 -3.99 -7.52 -18.92
C GLU A 150 -5.08 -7.35 -17.87
N GLY A 151 -4.73 -6.70 -16.76
CA GLY A 151 -5.63 -6.51 -15.63
C GLY A 151 -5.53 -7.56 -14.53
N ASP A 152 -4.78 -8.65 -14.73
CA ASP A 152 -4.50 -9.64 -13.69
C ASP A 152 -3.80 -9.00 -12.48
N HIS A 153 -4.17 -9.49 -11.29
CA HIS A 153 -3.59 -9.08 -10.01
C HIS A 153 -2.67 -10.19 -9.50
N LEU A 154 -1.42 -9.84 -9.22
CA LEU A 154 -0.41 -10.78 -8.77
C LEU A 154 0.04 -10.44 -7.36
N PHE A 155 0.15 -11.46 -6.51
CA PHE A 155 0.89 -11.37 -5.26
C PHE A 155 2.33 -11.81 -5.49
N VAL A 156 3.27 -10.90 -5.24
CA VAL A 156 4.69 -11.15 -5.47
C VAL A 156 5.37 -11.43 -4.14
N ASN A 157 6.07 -12.56 -4.09
CA ASN A 157 6.90 -12.94 -2.95
C ASN A 157 8.27 -12.23 -3.02
N LYS A 158 8.42 -11.17 -2.21
CA LYS A 158 9.67 -10.40 -2.13
C LYS A 158 10.83 -11.15 -1.45
N LEU A 159 10.53 -12.18 -0.66
CA LEU A 159 11.54 -12.90 0.13
C LEU A 159 12.54 -13.68 -0.72
N ILE A 160 12.19 -13.99 -1.98
CA ILE A 160 13.12 -14.61 -2.95
C ILE A 160 14.31 -13.68 -3.24
N TYR A 161 14.11 -12.35 -3.21
CA TYR A 161 15.18 -11.37 -3.40
C TYR A 161 15.89 -10.97 -2.10
N GLY A 162 15.37 -11.42 -0.95
CA GLY A 162 15.78 -10.97 0.37
C GLY A 162 15.04 -9.72 0.84
N VAL A 163 14.87 -9.61 2.15
CA VAL A 163 14.27 -8.46 2.84
C VAL A 163 15.25 -7.30 2.79
N LYS A 164 14.84 -6.18 2.20
CA LYS A 164 15.63 -4.94 2.21
C LYS A 164 15.62 -4.36 3.63
N ILE A 165 16.80 -4.07 4.18
CA ILE A 165 16.87 -3.35 5.46
C ILE A 165 16.46 -1.89 5.20
N PRO A 166 15.52 -1.33 5.97
CA PRO A 166 15.14 0.06 5.81
C PRO A 166 16.38 0.97 5.95
N PHE A 167 16.42 2.05 5.17
CA PHE A 167 17.54 3.01 5.10
C PHE A 167 18.88 2.44 4.61
N THR A 168 18.93 1.18 4.17
CA THR A 168 20.14 0.55 3.64
C THR A 168 19.86 -0.10 2.28
N GLN A 169 20.89 -0.33 1.46
CA GLN A 169 20.76 -1.13 0.24
C GLN A 169 21.02 -2.63 0.46
N LYS A 170 21.36 -3.03 1.70
CA LYS A 170 21.62 -4.43 2.05
C LYS A 170 20.31 -5.21 2.08
N LYS A 171 20.34 -6.39 1.46
CA LYS A 171 19.26 -7.39 1.52
C LYS A 171 19.69 -8.53 2.43
N VAL A 172 18.82 -8.95 3.33
CA VAL A 172 19.05 -10.06 4.27
C VAL A 172 17.97 -11.13 4.04
N LEU A 173 18.19 -12.34 4.57
CA LEU A 173 17.19 -13.41 4.54
C LEU A 173 16.71 -13.75 3.11
N LYS A 174 17.65 -13.99 2.19
CA LYS A 174 17.34 -14.52 0.85
C LYS A 174 16.90 -15.98 0.99
N LEU A 175 15.62 -16.28 0.71
CA LEU A 175 15.08 -17.64 0.89
C LEU A 175 15.65 -18.65 -0.10
N ARG A 176 15.80 -18.26 -1.37
CA ARG A 176 16.34 -19.12 -2.43
C ARG A 176 16.91 -18.29 -3.57
N ASP A 177 17.73 -18.94 -4.40
CA ASP A 177 18.16 -18.38 -5.67
C ASP A 177 17.03 -18.43 -6.72
N ILE A 178 17.14 -17.50 -7.67
CA ILE A 178 16.28 -17.45 -8.86
C ILE A 178 16.62 -18.64 -9.74
N LYS A 179 15.59 -19.30 -10.26
CA LYS A 179 15.70 -20.45 -11.15
C LYS A 179 15.21 -20.05 -12.54
N ARG A 180 15.63 -20.81 -13.55
CA ARG A 180 15.02 -20.69 -14.88
C ARG A 180 13.51 -20.90 -14.80
N ARG A 181 12.79 -20.24 -15.70
CA ARG A 181 11.32 -20.20 -15.78
C ARG A 181 10.63 -19.43 -14.66
N ASP A 182 11.34 -19.00 -13.61
CA ASP A 182 10.79 -18.05 -12.64
C ASP A 182 10.29 -16.81 -13.37
N ILE A 183 9.18 -16.26 -12.90
CA ILE A 183 8.66 -15.00 -13.38
C ILE A 183 9.06 -13.95 -12.36
N VAL A 184 9.80 -12.96 -12.83
CA VAL A 184 10.44 -11.95 -12.00
C VAL A 184 9.88 -10.58 -12.33
N ILE A 185 9.75 -9.76 -11.29
CA ILE A 185 9.48 -8.33 -11.43
C ILE A 185 10.75 -7.58 -11.08
N PHE A 186 11.18 -6.69 -11.97
CA PHE A 186 12.36 -5.87 -11.77
C PHE A 186 12.13 -4.48 -12.36
N ARG A 187 12.83 -3.49 -11.80
CA ARG A 187 12.82 -2.13 -12.32
C ARG A 187 13.65 -2.07 -13.60
N PHE A 188 13.17 -1.36 -14.61
CA PHE A 188 13.87 -1.19 -15.87
C PHE A 188 15.34 -0.77 -15.63
N PRO A 189 16.32 -1.41 -16.30
CA PRO A 189 17.74 -1.28 -15.98
C PRO A 189 18.36 0.00 -16.58
N SER A 190 17.64 1.12 -16.53
CA SER A 190 18.14 2.43 -16.93
C SER A 190 17.77 3.46 -15.88
N GLU A 191 18.78 4.21 -15.45
CA GLU A 191 18.62 5.33 -14.52
C GLU A 191 18.51 6.67 -15.24
N ASP A 192 18.61 6.69 -16.57
CA ASP A 192 18.45 7.90 -17.37
C ASP A 192 16.98 8.14 -17.71
N PRO A 193 16.36 9.23 -17.23
CA PRO A 193 15.00 9.60 -17.61
C PRO A 193 14.81 9.84 -19.11
N GLN A 194 15.88 10.18 -19.82
CA GLN A 194 15.91 10.48 -21.26
C GLN A 194 16.15 9.25 -22.13
N ASP A 195 16.34 8.06 -21.53
CA ASP A 195 16.42 6.81 -22.26
C ASP A 195 15.03 6.42 -22.80
N PHE A 196 14.83 6.69 -24.08
CA PHE A 196 13.60 6.40 -24.83
C PHE A 196 13.75 5.06 -25.54
N GLN A 197 13.05 4.04 -25.03
CA GLN A 197 12.97 2.72 -25.65
C GLN A 197 11.52 2.31 -25.84
N CYS A 198 11.23 1.52 -26.89
CA CYS A 198 9.89 1.01 -27.17
C CYS A 198 8.82 2.13 -27.27
N GLY A 199 9.17 3.28 -27.84
CA GLY A 199 8.23 4.39 -28.10
C GLY A 199 7.97 5.33 -26.90
N GLY A 200 8.75 5.26 -25.82
CA GLY A 200 8.60 6.18 -24.67
C GLY A 200 9.71 6.06 -23.63
N SER A 201 9.72 6.94 -22.62
CA SER A 201 10.61 6.80 -21.46
C SER A 201 10.21 5.58 -20.65
N GLN A 202 11.18 4.74 -20.29
CA GLN A 202 10.97 3.55 -19.45
C GLN A 202 11.47 3.75 -18.02
N TYR A 203 11.95 4.96 -17.70
CA TYR A 203 12.54 5.28 -16.41
C TYR A 203 11.57 5.01 -15.27
N GLY A 204 12.06 4.22 -14.32
CA GLY A 204 11.36 3.91 -13.09
C GLY A 204 10.15 3.00 -13.20
N LYS A 205 9.91 2.38 -14.35
CA LYS A 205 8.85 1.38 -14.54
C LYS A 205 9.30 -0.01 -14.08
N ASP A 206 8.36 -0.75 -13.52
CA ASP A 206 8.54 -2.17 -13.20
C ASP A 206 8.13 -3.05 -14.39
N PHE A 207 8.95 -4.05 -14.68
CA PHE A 207 8.78 -5.01 -15.76
C PHE A 207 8.58 -6.41 -15.19
N ILE A 208 7.64 -7.15 -15.76
CA ILE A 208 7.45 -8.57 -15.48
C ILE A 208 7.94 -9.40 -16.67
N LYS A 209 8.88 -10.30 -16.43
CA LYS A 209 9.44 -11.19 -17.46
C LYS A 209 9.75 -12.57 -16.90
N ARG A 210 9.89 -13.54 -17.79
CA ARG A 210 10.33 -14.90 -17.47
C ARG A 210 11.85 -15.00 -17.54
N VAL A 211 12.47 -15.66 -16.57
CA VAL A 211 13.90 -15.93 -16.53
C VAL A 211 14.24 -17.06 -17.50
N ILE A 212 15.04 -16.75 -18.52
CA ILE A 212 15.53 -17.73 -19.50
C ILE A 212 16.97 -18.13 -19.18
N GLY A 213 17.87 -17.15 -19.08
CA GLY A 213 19.26 -17.34 -18.68
C GLY A 213 19.53 -17.01 -17.21
N LEU A 214 20.46 -17.74 -16.60
CA LEU A 214 21.05 -17.48 -15.29
C LEU A 214 22.52 -17.07 -15.45
N PRO A 215 23.16 -16.51 -14.40
CA PRO A 215 24.58 -16.19 -14.44
C PRO A 215 25.44 -17.41 -14.85
N GLY A 216 26.32 -17.20 -15.83
CA GLY A 216 27.16 -18.27 -16.40
C GLY A 216 26.59 -18.92 -17.66
N ASP A 217 25.33 -18.64 -18.02
CA ASP A 217 24.74 -19.20 -19.23
C ASP A 217 25.07 -18.39 -20.48
N THR A 218 25.29 -19.10 -21.58
CA THR A 218 25.22 -18.55 -22.94
C THR A 218 23.81 -18.77 -23.48
N VAL A 219 23.12 -17.68 -23.81
CA VAL A 219 21.76 -17.73 -24.40
C VAL A 219 21.84 -17.22 -25.82
N GLU A 220 21.33 -18.02 -26.76
CA GLU A 220 21.28 -17.70 -28.18
C GLU A 220 19.88 -17.91 -28.73
N ILE A 221 19.50 -17.13 -29.73
CA ILE A 221 18.27 -17.33 -30.49
C ILE A 221 18.67 -17.58 -31.94
N ARG A 222 18.32 -18.73 -32.49
CA ARG A 222 18.60 -19.12 -33.88
C ARG A 222 17.28 -19.48 -34.54
N ASP A 223 16.90 -18.74 -35.58
CA ASP A 223 15.64 -18.93 -36.30
C ASP A 223 14.40 -19.00 -35.38
N GLY A 224 14.35 -18.11 -34.39
CA GLY A 224 13.27 -18.04 -33.40
C GLY A 224 13.35 -19.08 -32.27
N ILE A 225 14.27 -20.04 -32.34
CA ILE A 225 14.46 -21.10 -31.34
C ILE A 225 15.51 -20.66 -30.31
N VAL A 226 15.20 -20.83 -29.02
CA VAL A 226 16.11 -20.52 -27.92
C VAL A 226 17.09 -21.68 -27.69
N PHE A 227 18.37 -21.36 -27.58
CA PHE A 227 19.45 -22.27 -27.18
C PHE A 227 20.09 -21.76 -25.89
N ILE A 228 20.36 -22.69 -24.99
CA ILE A 228 21.00 -22.44 -23.70
C ILE A 228 22.23 -23.34 -23.62
N ASN A 229 23.42 -22.75 -23.49
CA ASN A 229 24.68 -23.48 -23.44
C ASN A 229 24.84 -24.48 -24.61
N GLY A 230 24.40 -24.07 -25.80
CA GLY A 230 24.40 -24.88 -27.02
C GLY A 230 23.29 -25.93 -27.11
N GLN A 231 22.50 -26.16 -26.06
CA GLN A 231 21.37 -27.08 -26.06
C GLN A 231 20.10 -26.36 -26.46
N LYS A 232 19.34 -26.94 -27.39
CA LYS A 232 18.02 -26.43 -27.77
C LYS A 232 17.11 -26.48 -26.54
N GLN A 233 16.41 -25.39 -26.25
CA GLN A 233 15.36 -25.39 -25.25
C GLN A 233 14.13 -26.11 -25.84
N ASP A 234 13.58 -27.05 -25.07
CA ASP A 234 12.36 -27.76 -25.44
C ASP A 234 11.19 -26.79 -25.69
N ASP A 235 10.19 -27.24 -26.45
CA ASP A 235 8.99 -26.47 -26.69
C ASP A 235 8.21 -26.33 -25.37
N GLU A 236 8.35 -25.16 -24.76
CA GLU A 236 7.68 -24.81 -23.51
C GLU A 236 6.24 -24.33 -23.79
N ASP A 237 5.27 -24.70 -22.97
CA ASP A 237 3.83 -24.39 -23.17
C ASP A 237 3.53 -22.89 -23.36
N TYR A 238 4.40 -22.03 -22.84
CA TYR A 238 4.25 -20.57 -22.95
C TYR A 238 4.88 -19.97 -24.21
N ALA A 239 5.69 -20.74 -24.94
CA ALA A 239 6.34 -20.30 -26.17
C ALA A 239 5.32 -20.32 -27.32
N ARG A 240 5.29 -19.24 -28.09
CA ARG A 240 4.54 -19.17 -29.35
C ARG A 240 5.48 -18.70 -30.43
N PHE A 241 5.65 -19.53 -31.45
CA PHE A 241 6.32 -19.18 -32.69
C PHE A 241 5.24 -18.63 -33.60
N VAL A 242 5.32 -17.34 -33.92
CA VAL A 242 4.42 -16.70 -34.87
C VAL A 242 5.18 -16.67 -36.18
N ASP A 243 4.61 -17.32 -37.20
CA ASP A 243 5.16 -17.36 -38.56
C ASP A 243 5.14 -15.98 -39.23
#